data_AF-A0A959P506-F1
#
_entry.id   AF-A0A959P506-F1
#
_cell.length_a   1.000
_cell.length_b   1.000
_cell.length_c   1.000
_cell.angle_alpha   90.00
_cell.angle_beta   90.00
_cell.angle_gamma   90.00
#
_symmetry.space_group_name_H-M   'P 1'
#
loop_
_entity.id
_entity.type
_entity.pdbx_description
1 polymer ?
#
loop_
_entity_poly.entity_id
_entity_poly.type
_entity_poly.pdbx_seq_one_letter_code
_entity_poly.pdbx_strand_id
1 'polypeptide(L)'
;MDAISNNIEIGFWQLISNISKVEIPIIQRDFAQGRSNEKTTKIRGLFLDSLIKAIESENECIELDFVYGDIKNGVFQPLDGQQRLTTLFLLYWFFAYKTGNLSGNKSNFKKFTYETRISSREFCNELIEKGENLGDGETLIEKITDASWFFMSWKKDPTIKAMLVMLNSIEFKLNGKSQEELTKAWYKLISENPPITFHFKQLNDIGLTDDLYIKMNARGKALTDFEN
;
A
#
# COMPACT_ATOMS: atom_id res chain seq x y z
N MET A 1 19.29 -18.17 -1.31
CA MET A 1 18.54 -17.13 -0.57
C MET A 1 19.58 -16.39 0.23
N ASP A 2 20.21 -15.39 -0.41
CA ASP A 2 21.14 -14.54 0.30
C ASP A 2 20.33 -13.67 1.25
N ALA A 3 20.77 -13.66 2.51
CA ALA A 3 20.20 -12.86 3.56
C ALA A 3 20.16 -11.40 3.09
N ILE A 4 18.96 -10.84 3.01
CA ILE A 4 18.78 -9.40 2.84
C ILE A 4 19.65 -8.73 3.92
N SER A 5 20.65 -7.96 3.50
CA SER A 5 21.54 -7.26 4.43
C SER A 5 20.71 -6.39 5.37
N ASN A 6 21.09 -6.36 6.64
CA ASN A 6 20.36 -5.60 7.63
C ASN A 6 20.45 -4.09 7.29
N ASN A 7 19.31 -3.52 6.91
CA ASN A 7 19.08 -2.14 6.46
C ASN A 7 19.47 -1.89 4.98
N ILE A 8 18.48 -2.03 4.09
CA ILE A 8 18.60 -1.69 2.66
C ILE A 8 17.55 -0.68 2.25
N GLU A 9 17.93 0.23 1.36
CA GLU A 9 16.98 1.10 0.68
C GLU A 9 16.33 0.34 -0.47
N ILE A 10 15.00 0.22 -0.46
CA ILE A 10 14.23 -0.49 -1.50
C ILE A 10 12.89 0.18 -1.78
N GLY A 11 12.38 -0.03 -2.99
CA GLY A 11 11.01 0.31 -3.35
C GLY A 11 10.00 -0.80 -3.02
N PHE A 12 8.71 -0.46 -3.07
CA PHE A 12 7.62 -1.41 -2.80
C PHE A 12 7.63 -2.62 -3.75
N TRP A 13 7.85 -2.39 -5.04
CA TRP A 13 7.87 -3.46 -6.03
C TRP A 13 9.01 -4.46 -5.80
N GLN A 14 10.18 -3.93 -5.43
CA GLN A 14 11.35 -4.74 -5.08
C GLN A 14 11.08 -5.55 -3.82
N LEU A 15 10.47 -4.96 -2.79
CA LEU A 15 10.08 -5.68 -1.57
C LEU A 15 9.21 -6.89 -1.91
N ILE A 16 8.06 -6.70 -2.56
CA ILE A 16 7.13 -7.79 -2.86
C ILE A 16 7.70 -8.80 -3.87
N SER A 17 8.65 -8.39 -4.72
CA SER A 17 9.30 -9.31 -5.65
C SER A 17 10.26 -10.27 -4.94
N ASN A 18 10.95 -9.81 -3.89
CA ASN A 18 12.04 -10.53 -3.22
C ASN A 18 11.61 -11.35 -1.98
N ILE A 19 10.41 -11.12 -1.44
CA ILE A 19 9.87 -11.92 -0.33
C ILE A 19 8.72 -12.82 -0.81
N SER A 20 8.41 -13.84 -0.01
CA SER A 20 7.32 -14.75 -0.36
C SER A 20 5.97 -14.09 -0.15
N LYS A 21 5.82 -13.28 0.91
CA LYS A 21 4.57 -12.60 1.28
C LYS A 21 4.84 -11.43 2.23
N VAL A 22 4.10 -10.33 2.08
CA VAL A 22 3.90 -9.27 3.08
C VAL A 22 2.54 -9.50 3.73
N GLU A 23 2.50 -9.65 5.04
CA GLU A 23 1.27 -9.92 5.78
C GLU A 23 1.08 -8.91 6.89
N ILE A 24 0.10 -8.00 6.74
CA ILE A 24 -0.20 -6.97 7.73
C ILE A 24 -0.83 -7.62 8.99
N PRO A 25 -0.20 -7.51 10.18
CA PRO A 25 -0.59 -8.28 11.37
C PRO A 25 -1.81 -7.71 12.11
N ILE A 26 -2.37 -8.53 13.02
CA ILE A 26 -3.64 -8.31 13.76
C ILE A 26 -3.66 -7.07 14.64
N ILE A 27 -2.58 -6.81 15.40
CA ILE A 27 -2.52 -5.78 16.46
C ILE A 27 -2.56 -4.35 15.87
N GLN A 28 -2.66 -4.25 14.54
CA GLN A 28 -2.64 -2.99 13.81
C GLN A 28 -4.03 -2.36 13.73
N ARG A 29 -4.04 -1.03 13.92
CA ARG A 29 -5.22 -0.19 13.73
C ARG A 29 -5.70 -0.26 12.28
N ASP A 30 -6.96 0.11 12.08
CA ASP A 30 -7.53 0.26 10.73
C ASP A 30 -6.63 1.13 9.83
N PHE A 31 -6.76 0.98 8.52
CA PHE A 31 -6.05 1.86 7.58
C PHE A 31 -6.50 3.32 7.80
N ALA A 32 -5.65 4.11 8.47
CA ALA A 32 -5.99 5.43 8.98
C ALA A 32 -5.74 6.53 7.96
N GLN A 33 -4.76 6.35 7.05
CA GLN A 33 -4.41 7.35 6.03
C GLN A 33 -5.56 7.63 5.05
N GLY A 34 -6.51 6.70 4.91
CA GLY A 34 -7.72 6.87 4.11
C GLY A 34 -8.95 7.38 4.87
N ARG A 35 -8.86 7.78 6.14
CA ARG A 35 -10.01 8.34 6.87
C ARG A 35 -10.45 9.68 6.26
N SER A 36 -11.75 9.98 6.37
CA SER A 36 -12.39 11.15 5.75
C SER A 36 -12.42 12.40 6.63
N ASN A 37 -11.79 12.40 7.81
CA ASN A 37 -11.73 13.62 8.63
C ASN A 37 -10.80 14.67 7.98
N GLU A 38 -10.99 15.94 8.34
CA GLU A 38 -10.31 17.08 7.71
C GLU A 38 -8.78 16.98 7.84
N LYS A 39 -8.29 16.69 9.06
CA LYS A 39 -6.86 16.51 9.34
C LYS A 39 -6.25 15.43 8.45
N THR A 40 -6.83 14.23 8.43
CA THR A 40 -6.35 13.11 7.61
C THR A 40 -6.43 13.44 6.12
N THR A 41 -7.48 14.15 5.67
CA THR A 41 -7.62 14.53 4.26
C THR A 41 -6.50 15.46 3.81
N LYS A 42 -6.14 16.45 4.62
CA LYS A 42 -5.01 17.34 4.34
C LYS A 42 -3.69 16.57 4.30
N ILE A 43 -3.44 15.71 5.28
CA ILE A 43 -2.19 14.94 5.35
C ILE A 43 -2.09 13.95 4.18
N ARG A 44 -3.18 13.24 3.84
CA ARG A 44 -3.24 12.36 2.66
C ARG A 44 -2.95 13.14 1.38
N GLY A 45 -3.54 14.33 1.23
CA GLY A 45 -3.30 15.20 0.08
C GLY A 45 -1.82 15.54 -0.08
N LEU A 46 -1.18 16.05 0.98
CA LEU A 46 0.25 16.38 0.98
C LEU A 46 1.13 15.16 0.72
N PHE A 47 0.79 14.01 1.30
CA PHE A 47 1.56 12.78 1.09
C PHE A 47 1.49 12.32 -0.37
N LEU A 48 0.29 12.27 -0.96
CA LEU A 48 0.11 11.92 -2.36
C LEU A 48 0.78 12.93 -3.30
N ASP A 49 0.76 14.24 -2.96
CA ASP A 49 1.49 15.26 -3.73
C ASP A 49 2.99 14.95 -3.79
N SER A 50 3.60 14.61 -2.66
CA SER A 50 5.02 14.24 -2.62
C SER A 50 5.31 12.96 -3.41
N LEU A 51 4.46 11.94 -3.31
CA LEU A 51 4.62 10.69 -4.06
C LEU A 51 4.51 10.92 -5.58
N ILE A 52 3.50 11.66 -6.02
CA ILE A 52 3.25 11.90 -7.44
C ILE A 52 4.32 12.81 -8.02
N LYS A 53 4.79 13.81 -7.28
CA LYS A 53 5.91 14.66 -7.69
C LYS A 53 7.18 13.84 -7.96
N ALA A 54 7.51 12.89 -7.10
CA ALA A 54 8.66 11.99 -7.29
C ALA A 54 8.46 11.06 -8.51
N ILE A 55 7.24 10.59 -8.76
CA ILE A 55 6.94 9.77 -9.94
C ILE A 55 7.13 10.58 -11.23
N GLU A 56 6.61 11.80 -11.28
CA GLU A 56 6.57 12.64 -12.49
C GLU A 56 7.90 13.34 -12.81
N SER A 57 8.70 13.66 -11.79
CA SER A 57 10.00 14.30 -11.98
C SER A 57 11.04 13.32 -12.54
N GLU A 58 11.99 13.78 -13.34
CA GLU A 58 13.10 12.92 -13.78
C GLU A 58 14.21 12.77 -12.73
N ASN A 59 14.34 13.76 -11.83
CA ASN A 59 15.47 13.86 -10.90
C ASN A 59 15.06 13.87 -9.42
N GLU A 60 13.75 13.88 -9.12
CA GLU A 60 13.29 13.79 -7.73
C GLU A 60 12.95 12.35 -7.36
N CYS A 61 13.55 11.90 -6.26
CA CYS A 61 13.16 10.69 -5.56
C CYS A 61 12.65 11.07 -4.17
N ILE A 62 11.77 10.25 -3.62
CA ILE A 62 11.34 10.35 -2.24
C ILE A 62 11.75 9.09 -1.48
N GLU A 63 12.52 9.32 -0.43
CA GLU A 63 12.83 8.32 0.57
C GLU A 63 11.78 8.43 1.68
N LEU A 64 10.96 7.40 1.82
CA LEU A 64 10.03 7.26 2.94
C LEU A 64 10.78 6.73 4.17
N ASP A 65 10.22 7.00 5.35
CA ASP A 65 10.75 6.50 6.63
C ASP A 65 10.75 4.95 6.69
N PHE A 66 11.32 4.39 7.75
CA PHE A 66 11.57 2.95 7.87
C PHE A 66 10.33 2.06 7.66
N VAL A 67 10.57 0.89 7.07
CA VAL A 67 9.65 -0.26 7.08
C VAL A 67 10.42 -1.42 7.71
N TYR A 68 9.94 -1.91 8.85
CA TYR A 68 10.65 -2.96 9.57
C TYR A 68 9.70 -3.92 10.25
N GLY A 69 10.19 -5.13 10.48
CA GLY A 69 9.37 -6.22 10.98
C GLY A 69 10.12 -7.55 10.96
N ASP A 70 9.41 -8.60 11.34
CA ASP A 70 9.96 -9.94 11.41
C ASP A 70 9.75 -10.68 10.07
N ILE A 71 10.67 -11.57 9.71
CA ILE A 71 10.50 -12.48 8.57
C ILE A 71 10.54 -13.91 9.09
N LYS A 72 9.41 -14.61 9.01
CA LYS A 72 9.29 -16.02 9.38
C LYS A 72 8.88 -16.83 8.16
N ASN A 73 9.65 -17.87 7.83
CA ASN A 73 9.39 -18.74 6.69
C ASN A 73 9.15 -17.96 5.36
N GLY A 74 9.90 -16.86 5.16
CA GLY A 74 9.78 -16.00 3.97
C GLY A 74 8.57 -15.04 3.96
N VAL A 75 7.74 -15.07 5.01
CA VAL A 75 6.62 -14.12 5.22
C VAL A 75 7.11 -12.97 6.09
N PHE A 76 7.06 -11.76 5.53
CA PHE A 76 7.35 -10.52 6.24
C PHE A 76 6.10 -10.00 6.96
N GLN A 77 6.21 -9.79 8.26
CA GLN A 77 5.18 -9.21 9.11
C GLN A 77 5.67 -7.85 9.63
N PRO A 78 5.22 -6.73 9.03
CA PRO A 78 5.67 -5.40 9.43
C PRO A 78 5.23 -5.06 10.86
N LEU A 79 6.19 -4.59 11.65
CA LEU A 79 6.02 -3.97 12.97
C LEU A 79 5.69 -2.48 12.85
N ASP A 80 6.29 -1.81 11.86
CA ASP A 80 5.98 -0.44 11.46
C ASP A 80 5.94 -0.32 9.93
N GLY A 81 5.27 0.72 9.43
CA GLY A 81 5.16 1.01 8.00
C GLY A 81 3.97 0.37 7.28
N GLN A 82 3.04 -0.25 8.00
CA GLN A 82 1.86 -0.92 7.43
C GLN A 82 0.98 0.04 6.62
N GLN A 83 0.78 1.24 7.15
CA GLN A 83 -0.01 2.28 6.50
C GLN A 83 0.65 2.72 5.18
N ARG A 84 1.98 2.92 5.21
CA ARG A 84 2.79 3.25 4.02
C ARG A 84 2.70 2.13 2.98
N LEU A 85 2.91 0.88 3.38
CA LEU A 85 2.82 -0.28 2.49
C LEU A 85 1.42 -0.44 1.89
N THR A 86 0.36 -0.19 2.65
CA THR A 86 -1.02 -0.22 2.14
C THR A 86 -1.25 0.88 1.10
N THR A 87 -0.78 2.11 1.36
CA THR A 87 -0.89 3.21 0.39
C THR A 87 -0.11 2.91 -0.89
N LEU A 88 1.10 2.36 -0.77
CA LEU A 88 1.90 1.95 -1.93
C LEU A 88 1.23 0.81 -2.70
N PHE A 89 0.68 -0.20 -2.02
CA PHE A 89 -0.10 -1.25 -2.67
C PHE A 89 -1.23 -0.68 -3.54
N LEU A 90 -2.03 0.25 -3.01
CA LEU A 90 -3.13 0.88 -3.74
C LEU A 90 -2.64 1.76 -4.91
N LEU A 91 -1.53 2.48 -4.72
CA LEU A 91 -0.91 3.31 -5.75
C LEU A 91 -0.42 2.45 -6.93
N TYR A 92 0.34 1.39 -6.64
CA TYR A 92 0.84 0.46 -7.66
C TYR A 92 -0.32 -0.26 -8.35
N TRP A 93 -1.34 -0.68 -7.61
CA TRP A 93 -2.54 -1.28 -8.19
C TRP A 93 -3.25 -0.31 -9.15
N PHE A 94 -3.38 0.97 -8.77
CA PHE A 94 -4.00 1.99 -9.63
C PHE A 94 -3.25 2.16 -10.95
N PHE A 95 -1.92 2.28 -10.92
CA PHE A 95 -1.12 2.37 -12.14
C PHE A 95 -1.23 1.09 -12.97
N ALA A 96 -1.17 -0.08 -12.36
CA ALA A 96 -1.32 -1.35 -13.07
C ALA A 96 -2.69 -1.46 -13.75
N TYR A 97 -3.76 -1.07 -13.06
CA TYR A 97 -5.12 -1.01 -13.62
C TYR A 97 -5.21 -0.05 -14.80
N LYS A 98 -4.81 1.22 -14.63
CA LYS A 98 -4.93 2.23 -15.70
C LYS A 98 -4.05 1.90 -16.91
N THR A 99 -2.91 1.24 -16.72
CA THR A 99 -1.96 0.91 -17.81
C THR A 99 -2.15 -0.47 -18.43
N GLY A 100 -3.15 -1.24 -18.00
CA GLY A 100 -3.39 -2.60 -18.51
C GLY A 100 -2.34 -3.64 -18.07
N ASN A 101 -1.59 -3.35 -17.00
CA ASN A 101 -0.55 -4.22 -16.46
C ASN A 101 -1.03 -5.08 -15.27
N LEU A 102 -2.29 -4.97 -14.86
CA LEU A 102 -2.80 -5.71 -13.70
C LEU A 102 -2.77 -7.23 -13.92
N SER A 103 -3.35 -7.73 -15.02
CA SER A 103 -3.40 -9.17 -15.34
C SER A 103 -2.02 -9.85 -15.34
N GLY A 104 -1.00 -9.21 -15.91
CA GLY A 104 0.36 -9.75 -15.97
C GLY A 104 1.08 -9.79 -14.61
N ASN A 105 0.56 -9.09 -13.60
CA ASN A 105 1.25 -8.88 -12.33
C ASN A 105 0.46 -9.34 -11.09
N LYS A 106 -0.68 -10.05 -11.28
CA LYS A 106 -1.52 -10.56 -10.19
C LYS A 106 -0.74 -11.38 -9.15
N SER A 107 0.21 -12.21 -9.59
CA SER A 107 1.04 -13.05 -8.70
C SER A 107 1.89 -12.22 -7.74
N ASN A 108 2.43 -11.08 -8.19
CA ASN A 108 3.19 -10.16 -7.34
C ASN A 108 2.27 -9.42 -6.37
N PHE A 109 1.13 -8.89 -6.84
CA PHE A 109 0.18 -8.21 -5.96
C PHE A 109 -0.38 -9.12 -4.86
N LYS A 110 -0.66 -10.39 -5.16
CA LYS A 110 -1.13 -11.39 -4.17
C LYS A 110 -0.18 -11.65 -3.02
N LYS A 111 1.10 -11.26 -3.15
CA LYS A 111 2.05 -11.36 -2.05
C LYS A 111 1.74 -10.35 -0.95
N PHE A 112 1.00 -9.28 -1.21
CA PHE A 112 0.53 -8.34 -0.19
C PHE A 112 -0.85 -8.75 0.34
N THR A 113 -0.99 -8.98 1.66
CA THR A 113 -2.26 -9.40 2.28
C THR A 113 -2.44 -8.85 3.71
N TYR A 114 -3.64 -9.03 4.24
CA TYR A 114 -3.95 -8.94 5.67
C TYR A 114 -4.07 -10.34 6.29
N GLU A 115 -3.63 -10.51 7.54
CA GLU A 115 -3.64 -11.81 8.24
C GLU A 115 -5.05 -12.24 8.67
N THR A 116 -5.73 -11.45 9.52
CA THR A 116 -7.01 -11.86 10.15
C THR A 116 -8.19 -10.94 9.88
N ARG A 117 -7.98 -9.83 9.18
CA ARG A 117 -9.07 -8.99 8.65
C ARG A 117 -9.64 -9.62 7.40
N ILE A 118 -10.49 -10.63 7.57
CA ILE A 118 -11.03 -11.46 6.48
C ILE A 118 -11.63 -10.57 5.39
N SER A 119 -12.51 -9.62 5.75
CA SER A 119 -13.11 -8.67 4.79
C SER A 119 -12.06 -7.89 3.99
N SER A 120 -11.07 -7.27 4.66
CA SER A 120 -10.03 -6.50 3.96
C SER A 120 -9.15 -7.40 3.07
N ARG A 121 -8.83 -8.61 3.52
CA ARG A 121 -8.09 -9.60 2.73
C ARG A 121 -8.88 -10.02 1.48
N GLU A 122 -10.13 -10.42 1.65
CA GLU A 122 -10.99 -10.83 0.54
C GLU A 122 -11.18 -9.66 -0.45
N PHE A 123 -11.38 -8.44 0.04
CA PHE A 123 -11.45 -7.25 -0.81
C PHE A 123 -10.16 -7.03 -1.62
N CYS A 124 -8.98 -7.07 -0.98
CA CYS A 124 -7.72 -6.94 -1.71
C CYS A 124 -7.54 -8.04 -2.75
N ASN A 125 -7.87 -9.29 -2.42
CA ASN A 125 -7.80 -10.41 -3.36
C ASN A 125 -8.71 -10.21 -4.57
N GLU A 126 -9.97 -9.81 -4.34
CA GLU A 126 -10.94 -9.58 -5.41
C GLU A 126 -10.59 -8.34 -6.24
N LEU A 127 -10.04 -7.30 -5.62
CA LEU A 127 -9.51 -6.12 -6.31
C LEU A 127 -8.35 -6.49 -7.25
N ILE A 128 -7.50 -7.45 -6.88
CA ILE A 128 -6.42 -7.96 -7.74
C ILE A 128 -6.98 -8.85 -8.86
N GLU A 129 -7.88 -9.78 -8.52
CA GLU A 129 -8.37 -10.79 -9.46
C GLU A 129 -9.33 -10.22 -10.50
N LYS A 130 -10.22 -9.33 -10.06
CA LYS A 130 -11.34 -8.82 -10.84
C LYS A 130 -11.28 -7.31 -11.04
N GLY A 131 -10.15 -6.68 -10.72
CA GLY A 131 -9.91 -5.25 -10.92
C GLY A 131 -10.01 -4.76 -12.36
N GLU A 132 -9.93 -5.66 -13.35
CA GLU A 132 -10.16 -5.35 -14.78
C GLU A 132 -11.65 -5.44 -15.16
N ASN A 133 -12.47 -6.13 -14.35
CA ASN A 133 -13.90 -6.31 -14.54
C ASN A 133 -14.67 -5.48 -13.50
N LEU A 134 -14.58 -4.15 -13.63
CA LEU A 134 -15.34 -3.22 -12.79
C LEU A 134 -16.75 -2.99 -13.36
N GLY A 135 -17.65 -2.45 -12.53
CA GLY A 135 -18.98 -2.04 -12.95
C GLY A 135 -18.99 -0.67 -13.64
N ASP A 136 -20.18 -0.10 -13.73
CA ASP A 136 -20.40 1.23 -14.31
C ASP A 136 -20.13 2.33 -13.28
N GLY A 137 -19.76 3.51 -13.76
CA GLY A 137 -19.49 4.66 -12.89
C GLY A 137 -18.59 5.70 -13.55
N GLU A 138 -18.66 6.95 -13.07
CA GLU A 138 -17.80 8.03 -13.53
C GLU A 138 -16.43 7.94 -12.84
N THR A 139 -16.45 7.68 -11.54
CA THR A 139 -15.26 7.55 -10.68
C THR A 139 -14.85 6.09 -10.48
N LEU A 140 -13.59 5.86 -10.11
CA LEU A 140 -13.07 4.54 -9.78
C LEU A 140 -13.80 3.91 -8.58
N ILE A 141 -14.19 4.70 -7.57
CA ILE A 141 -14.97 4.15 -6.44
C ILE A 141 -16.30 3.61 -6.96
N GLU A 142 -17.03 4.38 -7.77
CA GLU A 142 -18.32 3.96 -8.29
C GLU A 142 -18.18 2.64 -9.05
N LYS A 143 -17.23 2.58 -9.98
CA LYS A 143 -16.91 1.36 -10.75
C LYS A 143 -16.58 0.16 -9.86
N ILE A 144 -15.75 0.35 -8.82
CA ILE A 144 -15.42 -0.72 -7.87
C ILE A 144 -16.66 -1.16 -7.09
N THR A 145 -17.46 -0.21 -6.60
CA THR A 145 -18.61 -0.52 -5.74
C THR A 145 -19.84 -1.03 -6.49
N ASP A 146 -19.89 -0.81 -7.81
CA ASP A 146 -20.91 -1.34 -8.72
C ASP A 146 -20.52 -2.70 -9.31
N ALA A 147 -19.25 -3.12 -9.16
CA ALA A 147 -18.80 -4.40 -9.68
C ALA A 147 -19.52 -5.58 -9.01
N SER A 148 -19.85 -6.60 -9.80
CA SER A 148 -20.61 -7.79 -9.35
C SER A 148 -19.95 -8.59 -8.22
N TRP A 149 -18.64 -8.47 -8.07
CA TRP A 149 -17.85 -9.13 -7.03
C TRP A 149 -17.73 -8.31 -5.74
N PHE A 150 -18.20 -7.05 -5.73
CA PHE A 150 -18.12 -6.18 -4.57
C PHE A 150 -19.25 -6.48 -3.58
N PHE A 151 -18.89 -6.97 -2.39
CA PHE A 151 -19.88 -7.22 -1.33
C PHE A 151 -20.27 -5.91 -0.64
N MET A 152 -21.56 -5.58 -0.61
CA MET A 152 -22.06 -4.36 0.05
C MET A 152 -21.68 -4.24 1.54
N SER A 153 -21.47 -5.38 2.23
CA SER A 153 -21.01 -5.40 3.62
C SER A 153 -19.61 -4.78 3.78
N TRP A 154 -18.76 -4.81 2.75
CA TRP A 154 -17.44 -4.19 2.75
C TRP A 154 -17.48 -2.68 2.92
N LYS A 155 -18.58 -2.00 2.57
CA LYS A 155 -18.75 -0.55 2.85
C LYS A 155 -18.75 -0.22 4.35
N LYS A 156 -19.00 -1.22 5.21
CA LYS A 156 -18.99 -1.09 6.67
C LYS A 156 -17.62 -1.38 7.29
N ASP A 157 -16.69 -1.96 6.53
CA ASP A 157 -15.33 -2.20 7.00
C ASP A 157 -14.53 -0.88 6.96
N PRO A 158 -13.97 -0.42 8.09
CA PRO A 158 -13.27 0.86 8.15
C PRO A 158 -12.00 0.88 7.29
N THR A 159 -11.30 -0.24 7.18
CA THR A 159 -10.10 -0.36 6.34
C THR A 159 -10.46 -0.32 4.86
N ILE A 160 -11.48 -1.06 4.43
CA ILE A 160 -11.92 -1.04 3.02
C ILE A 160 -12.44 0.35 2.66
N LYS A 161 -13.24 0.98 3.52
CA LYS A 161 -13.70 2.35 3.32
C LYS A 161 -12.51 3.31 3.12
N ALA A 162 -11.47 3.18 3.94
CA ALA A 162 -10.27 3.99 3.83
C ALA A 162 -9.47 3.69 2.55
N MET A 163 -9.39 2.43 2.11
CA MET A 163 -8.76 2.06 0.83
C MET A 163 -9.49 2.71 -0.35
N LEU A 164 -10.82 2.67 -0.37
CA LEU A 164 -11.63 3.31 -1.41
C LEU A 164 -11.37 4.83 -1.46
N VAL A 165 -11.35 5.50 -0.30
CA VAL A 165 -11.02 6.94 -0.21
C VAL A 165 -9.61 7.24 -0.73
N MET A 166 -8.64 6.38 -0.42
CA MET A 166 -7.28 6.52 -0.92
C MET A 166 -7.21 6.36 -2.43
N LEU A 167 -7.85 5.34 -3.01
CA LEU A 167 -7.92 5.13 -4.46
C LEU A 167 -8.55 6.33 -5.19
N ASN A 168 -9.62 6.90 -4.64
CA ASN A 168 -10.23 8.11 -5.20
C ASN A 168 -9.32 9.34 -5.10
N SER A 169 -8.56 9.45 -4.02
CA SER A 169 -7.59 10.53 -3.86
C SER A 169 -6.45 10.40 -4.87
N ILE A 170 -5.99 9.17 -5.14
CA ILE A 170 -5.00 8.87 -6.17
C ILE A 170 -5.56 9.23 -7.55
N GLU A 171 -6.78 8.78 -7.88
CA GLU A 171 -7.44 9.10 -9.15
C GLU A 171 -7.57 10.60 -9.36
N PHE A 172 -8.02 11.33 -8.33
CA PHE A 172 -8.16 12.79 -8.40
C PHE A 172 -6.82 13.49 -8.68
N LYS A 173 -5.73 13.06 -8.03
CA LYS A 173 -4.40 13.66 -8.22
C LYS A 173 -3.79 13.35 -9.59
N LEU A 174 -4.14 12.21 -10.19
CA LEU A 174 -3.68 11.79 -11.51
C LEU A 174 -4.68 12.15 -12.62
N ASN A 175 -5.72 12.92 -12.30
CA ASN A 175 -6.71 13.35 -13.28
C ASN A 175 -6.06 14.22 -14.37
N GLY A 176 -6.44 14.00 -15.63
CA GLY A 176 -5.88 14.72 -16.78
C GLY A 176 -4.54 14.19 -17.30
N LYS A 177 -3.94 13.18 -16.67
CA LYS A 177 -2.73 12.51 -17.19
C LYS A 177 -3.08 11.64 -18.40
N SER A 178 -2.26 11.75 -19.44
CA SER A 178 -2.38 10.91 -20.63
C SER A 178 -2.00 9.46 -20.33
N GLN A 179 -2.46 8.55 -21.18
CA GLN A 179 -2.14 7.14 -21.06
C GLN A 179 -0.64 6.86 -21.18
N GLU A 180 0.07 7.66 -21.99
CA GLU A 180 1.52 7.59 -22.13
C GLU A 180 2.24 7.98 -20.83
N GLU A 181 1.83 9.07 -20.19
CA GLU A 181 2.39 9.51 -18.91
C GLU A 181 2.20 8.45 -17.81
N LEU A 182 0.99 7.88 -17.71
CA LEU A 182 0.70 6.81 -16.75
C LEU A 182 1.53 5.55 -17.02
N THR A 183 1.74 5.23 -18.30
CA THR A 183 2.55 4.08 -18.71
C THR A 183 4.03 4.29 -18.38
N LYS A 184 4.58 5.48 -18.66
CA LYS A 184 5.96 5.86 -18.27
C LYS A 184 6.13 5.77 -16.74
N ALA A 185 5.16 6.29 -15.99
CA ALA A 185 5.15 6.23 -14.53
C ALA A 185 5.15 4.79 -13.99
N TRP A 186 4.32 3.90 -14.55
CA TRP A 186 4.29 2.49 -14.18
C TRP A 186 5.66 1.82 -14.33
N TYR A 187 6.28 1.95 -15.51
CA TYR A 187 7.60 1.33 -15.74
C TYR A 187 8.70 1.91 -14.86
N LYS A 188 8.63 3.21 -14.56
CA LYS A 188 9.54 3.86 -13.60
C LYS A 188 9.37 3.29 -12.18
N LEU A 189 8.13 3.11 -11.73
CA LEU A 189 7.80 2.57 -10.40
C LEU A 189 8.28 1.14 -10.16
N ILE A 190 8.34 0.31 -11.21
CA ILE A 190 8.77 -1.09 -11.13
C ILE A 190 10.23 -1.31 -11.57
N SER A 191 10.96 -0.22 -11.88
CA SER A 191 12.35 -0.28 -12.32
C SER A 191 13.32 -0.65 -11.18
N GLU A 192 14.59 -0.86 -11.51
CA GLU A 192 15.65 -1.12 -10.53
C GLU A 192 15.93 0.09 -9.62
N ASN A 193 15.65 1.31 -10.09
CA ASN A 193 15.84 2.56 -9.36
C ASN A 193 14.50 3.30 -9.24
N PRO A 194 13.55 2.79 -8.44
CA PRO A 194 12.23 3.38 -8.35
C PRO A 194 12.30 4.75 -7.64
N PRO A 195 11.41 5.71 -7.98
CA PRO A 195 11.43 7.05 -7.41
C PRO A 195 10.93 7.11 -5.97
N ILE A 196 10.36 6.02 -5.46
CA ILE A 196 9.81 5.92 -4.11
C ILE A 196 10.51 4.74 -3.43
N THR A 197 11.33 5.04 -2.43
CA THR A 197 12.09 4.07 -1.65
C THR A 197 11.76 4.19 -0.16
N PHE A 198 12.18 3.21 0.64
CA PHE A 198 12.18 3.25 2.09
C PHE A 198 13.33 2.41 2.64
N HIS A 199 13.76 2.72 3.87
CA HIS A 199 14.72 1.91 4.61
C HIS A 199 14.05 0.65 5.14
N PHE A 200 14.30 -0.48 4.49
CA PHE A 200 13.82 -1.78 4.91
C PHE A 200 14.77 -2.42 5.92
N LYS A 201 14.24 -2.79 7.08
CA LYS A 201 15.00 -3.48 8.14
C LYS A 201 14.30 -4.75 8.61
N GLN A 202 14.97 -5.88 8.40
CA GLN A 202 14.58 -7.15 9.00
C GLN A 202 14.98 -7.16 10.49
N LEU A 203 14.04 -7.51 11.35
CA LEU A 203 14.23 -7.67 12.77
C LEU A 203 14.20 -9.17 13.08
N ASN A 204 15.36 -9.84 12.95
CA ASN A 204 15.49 -11.26 13.21
C ASN A 204 15.12 -11.60 14.67
N ASP A 205 14.22 -12.57 14.84
CA ASP A 205 14.07 -13.36 16.07
C ASP A 205 13.66 -12.57 17.32
N ILE A 206 13.06 -11.38 17.18
CA ILE A 206 12.62 -10.61 18.35
C ILE A 206 11.38 -11.24 19.00
N GLY A 207 10.67 -12.10 18.27
CA GLY A 207 9.39 -12.62 18.70
C GLY A 207 8.38 -11.48 18.75
N LEU A 208 7.43 -11.48 17.83
CA LEU A 208 6.20 -10.67 17.93
C LEU A 208 5.40 -11.14 19.17
N THR A 209 5.88 -10.80 20.36
CA THR A 209 5.08 -10.88 21.57
C THR A 209 4.28 -9.58 21.62
N ASP A 210 3.00 -9.68 21.94
CA ASP A 210 2.11 -8.52 22.12
C ASP A 210 2.77 -7.49 23.06
N ASP A 211 3.55 -7.96 24.03
CA ASP A 211 4.40 -7.21 24.94
C ASP A 211 5.40 -6.26 24.25
N LEU A 212 6.08 -6.71 23.19
CA LEU A 212 7.02 -5.87 22.45
C LEU A 212 6.27 -4.77 21.69
N TYR A 213 5.15 -5.10 21.06
CA TYR A 213 4.32 -4.12 20.36
C TYR A 213 3.76 -3.06 21.33
N ILE A 214 3.27 -3.49 22.49
CA ILE A 214 2.78 -2.60 23.55
C ILE A 214 3.94 -1.73 24.06
N LYS A 215 5.12 -2.31 24.32
CA LYS A 215 6.31 -1.56 24.80
C LYS A 215 6.87 -0.59 23.75
N MET A 216 6.80 -0.91 22.46
CA MET A 216 7.26 -0.04 21.37
C MET A 216 6.32 1.16 21.20
N ASN A 217 5.00 0.95 21.26
CA ASN A 217 4.02 2.04 21.23
C ASN A 217 3.99 2.85 22.54
N ALA A 218 4.36 2.25 23.69
CA ALA A 218 4.45 2.93 24.98
C ALA A 218 5.75 3.72 25.19
N ARG A 219 6.83 3.40 24.47
CA ARG A 219 8.16 4.05 24.62
C ARG A 219 8.31 5.39 23.89
N GLY A 220 7.22 5.96 23.37
CA GLY A 220 7.17 7.40 23.12
C GLY A 220 7.87 7.90 21.86
N LYS A 221 7.69 7.24 20.70
CA LYS A 221 7.56 8.04 19.48
C LYS A 221 6.17 8.67 19.55
N ALA A 222 6.08 10.00 19.44
CA ALA A 222 4.79 10.63 19.23
C ALA A 222 4.12 9.93 18.05
N LEU A 223 2.85 9.54 18.21
CA LEU A 223 2.02 9.06 17.12
C LEU A 223 2.26 10.02 15.96
N THR A 224 2.65 9.49 14.79
CA THR A 224 2.68 10.33 13.60
C THR A 224 1.29 10.95 13.44
N ASP A 225 1.15 12.11 12.80
CA ASP A 225 -0.16 12.76 12.69
C ASP A 225 -1.26 11.88 12.08
N PHE A 226 -0.87 10.75 11.46
CA PHE A 226 -1.70 9.68 10.93
C PHE A 226 -2.24 8.68 11.96
N GLU A 227 -1.60 8.55 13.11
CA GLU A 227 -1.89 7.54 14.12
C GLU A 227 -2.65 8.12 15.32
N ASN A 228 -2.89 9.43 15.37
CA ASN A 228 -3.78 10.08 16.33
C ASN A 228 -5.26 9.97 15.90
#